data_AF-A0A183EQ52-F1
#
_entry.id   AF-A0A183EQ52-F1
#
_cell.length_a   1.000
_cell.length_b   1.000
_cell.length_c   1.000
_cell.angle_alpha   90.00
_cell.angle_beta   90.00
_cell.angle_gamma   90.00
#
_symmetry.space_group_name_H-M   'P 1'
#
loop_
_entity.id
_entity.type
_entity.pdbx_description
1 polymer ?
#
loop_
_entity_poly.entity_id
_entity_poly.type
_entity_poly.pdbx_seq_one_letter_code
_entity_poly.pdbx_strand_id
1 'polypeptide(L)'
;MESEAKVLVHSPCEYEVILYLNQMGVFNFVDDGSIQGCAVLKLSDGRKRSMSLWVEFITASGYLSARKIRSRFQTLVGQSVEKSQYREICKMVPDTGDVKLRIHDEYIVQITCAFRCNGIWPRSASHWPRSNIPWPNPSIANEVKSEGFDLFSKETNVTQNHPNKQASSMEGDAWAMSLHHAENTLLQHGSRRKSFSILKCLRDTHLDFPQSPITNYILKTLLLFECEKHYNEYEWEERFIGDRVIGTSFFISLNLCTGCDSSF
;
A
#
# COMPACT_ATOMS: atom_id res chain seq x y z
N MET A 1 9.09 -10.50 -21.77
CA MET A 1 9.07 -9.37 -20.82
C MET A 1 7.90 -9.64 -19.92
N GLU A 2 8.13 -10.39 -18.84
CA GLU A 2 7.07 -10.85 -17.95
C GLU A 2 6.63 -9.67 -17.08
N SER A 3 5.34 -9.34 -17.12
CA SER A 3 4.71 -8.51 -16.10
C SER A 3 4.78 -9.27 -14.78
N GLU A 4 5.53 -8.75 -13.81
CA GLU A 4 5.58 -9.30 -12.46
C GLU A 4 4.24 -9.00 -11.77
N ALA A 5 3.60 -10.02 -11.20
CA ALA A 5 2.42 -9.87 -10.37
C ALA A 5 2.72 -10.35 -8.96
N LYS A 6 2.32 -9.57 -7.95
CA LYS A 6 2.50 -9.90 -6.53
C LYS A 6 1.16 -10.04 -5.84
N VAL A 7 1.00 -11.04 -4.97
CA VAL A 7 -0.22 -11.22 -4.18
C VAL A 7 0.02 -10.75 -2.75
N LEU A 8 -0.87 -9.90 -2.25
CA LEU A 8 -0.99 -9.47 -0.86
C LEU A 8 -2.23 -10.12 -0.25
N VAL A 9 -2.10 -10.54 1.01
CA VAL A 9 -3.18 -11.19 1.78
C VAL A 9 -3.70 -10.21 2.82
N HIS A 10 -4.95 -9.78 2.67
CA HIS A 10 -5.62 -8.85 3.59
C HIS A 10 -6.41 -9.59 4.66
N SER A 11 -7.09 -10.67 4.30
CA SER A 11 -7.78 -11.60 5.21
C SER A 11 -7.81 -13.00 4.56
N PRO A 12 -8.33 -14.04 5.24
CA PRO A 12 -8.52 -15.36 4.62
C PRO A 12 -9.40 -15.34 3.36
N CYS A 13 -10.27 -14.32 3.20
CA CYS A 13 -11.16 -14.21 2.03
C CYS A 13 -10.87 -12.98 1.15
N GLU A 14 -9.94 -12.10 1.54
CA GLU A 14 -9.62 -10.87 0.82
C GLU A 14 -8.15 -10.80 0.42
N TYR A 15 -7.93 -10.59 -0.88
CA TYR A 15 -6.61 -10.56 -1.50
C TYR A 15 -6.45 -9.33 -2.39
N GLU A 16 -5.20 -8.92 -2.60
CA GLU A 16 -4.86 -7.88 -3.55
C GLU A 16 -3.71 -8.35 -4.45
N VAL A 17 -3.93 -8.33 -5.76
CA VAL A 17 -2.94 -8.62 -6.78
C VAL A 17 -2.38 -7.31 -7.29
N ILE A 18 -1.09 -7.07 -7.06
CA ILE A 18 -0.36 -5.92 -7.57
C ILE A 18 0.16 -6.27 -8.97
N LEU A 19 -0.36 -5.58 -9.98
CA LEU A 19 0.06 -5.73 -11.37
C LEU A 19 1.06 -4.62 -11.71
N TYR A 20 2.34 -4.98 -11.78
CA TYR A 20 3.38 -4.00 -12.12
C TYR A 20 3.35 -3.68 -13.62
N LEU A 21 3.16 -2.40 -13.91
CA LEU A 21 3.13 -1.84 -15.25
C LEU A 21 4.55 -1.47 -15.71
N ASN A 22 4.82 -1.63 -17.00
CA ASN A 22 6.11 -1.25 -17.59
C ASN A 22 6.31 0.28 -17.52
N GLN A 23 7.42 0.69 -16.89
CA GLN A 23 7.82 2.08 -16.80
C GLN A 23 8.85 2.41 -17.89
N MET A 24 8.60 3.47 -18.67
CA MET A 24 9.51 3.94 -19.72
C MET A 24 10.49 5.04 -19.29
N GLY A 25 10.60 5.32 -17.99
CA GLY A 25 11.55 6.31 -17.45
C GLY A 25 11.33 7.77 -17.91
N VAL A 26 10.15 8.11 -18.45
CA VAL A 26 9.81 9.47 -18.94
C VAL A 26 9.08 10.34 -17.92
N PHE A 27 8.71 9.77 -16.77
CA PHE A 27 8.02 10.46 -15.69
C PHE A 27 8.95 10.68 -14.51
N ASN A 28 8.90 11.89 -13.96
CA ASN A 28 9.44 12.22 -12.66
C ASN A 28 8.38 11.95 -11.60
N PHE A 29 8.82 11.35 -10.50
CA PHE A 29 8.06 11.29 -9.27
C PHE A 29 8.07 12.65 -8.57
N VAL A 30 6.90 13.11 -8.13
CA VAL A 30 6.74 14.35 -7.37
C VAL A 30 5.93 14.06 -6.12
N ASP A 31 6.58 14.21 -4.97
CA ASP A 31 5.99 14.19 -3.64
C ASP A 31 6.35 15.51 -2.94
N ASP A 32 5.37 16.41 -2.90
CA ASP A 32 5.45 17.72 -2.25
C ASP A 32 4.62 17.77 -0.96
N GLY A 33 4.06 16.63 -0.52
CA GLY A 33 3.19 16.54 0.65
C GLY A 33 1.80 17.16 0.47
N SER A 34 1.42 17.59 -0.75
CA SER A 34 0.11 18.19 -1.02
C SER A 34 -1.06 17.21 -0.82
N ILE A 35 -0.81 15.92 -1.08
CA ILE A 35 -1.78 14.83 -0.89
C ILE A 35 -1.14 13.79 0.01
N GLN A 36 -1.62 13.68 1.24
CA GLN A 36 -1.06 12.76 2.23
C GLN A 36 -1.10 11.31 1.73
N GLY A 37 0.03 10.61 1.84
CA GLY A 37 0.17 9.21 1.42
C GLY A 37 0.09 9.00 -0.09
N CYS A 38 0.10 10.06 -0.89
CA CYS A 38 0.05 9.98 -2.35
C CYS A 38 1.16 10.79 -2.99
N ALA A 39 1.42 10.49 -4.26
CA ALA A 39 2.34 11.25 -5.10
C ALA A 39 1.80 11.36 -6.52
N VAL A 40 2.42 12.21 -7.34
CA VAL A 40 2.05 12.37 -8.75
C VAL A 40 3.23 12.02 -9.66
N LEU A 41 2.90 11.47 -10.82
CA LEU A 41 3.86 11.19 -11.89
C LEU A 41 3.72 12.27 -12.97
N LYS A 42 4.76 13.07 -13.16
CA LYS A 42 4.76 14.18 -14.13
C LYS A 42 5.80 13.95 -15.22
N LEU A 43 5.45 14.23 -16.48
CA LEU A 43 6.42 14.15 -17.57
C LEU A 43 7.66 15.00 -17.26
N SER A 44 8.85 14.42 -17.49
CA SER A 44 10.11 15.15 -17.33
C SER A 44 10.26 16.27 -18.38
N ASP A 45 9.74 16.01 -19.59
CA ASP A 45 9.74 16.92 -20.73
C ASP A 45 8.50 16.62 -21.59
N GLY A 46 7.74 17.66 -21.96
CA GLY A 46 6.53 17.54 -22.78
C GLY A 46 6.76 16.89 -24.15
N ARG A 47 7.97 17.01 -24.71
CA ARG A 47 8.34 16.36 -25.97
C ARG A 47 8.39 14.84 -25.87
N LYS A 48 8.58 14.28 -24.66
CA LYS A 48 8.59 12.84 -24.42
C LYS A 48 7.18 12.24 -24.32
N ARG A 49 6.13 13.05 -24.41
CA ARG A 49 4.72 12.60 -24.30
C ARG A 49 4.39 11.47 -25.29
N SER A 50 4.74 11.65 -26.56
CA SER A 50 4.49 10.66 -27.62
C SER A 50 5.33 9.39 -27.49
N MET A 51 6.42 9.43 -26.72
CA MET A 51 7.26 8.26 -26.45
C MET A 51 6.74 7.42 -25.28
N SER A 52 5.74 7.90 -24.53
CA SER A 52 5.17 7.15 -23.42
C SER A 52 4.19 6.08 -23.91
N LEU A 53 4.31 4.84 -23.41
CA LEU A 53 3.30 3.78 -23.60
C LEU A 53 1.91 4.21 -23.10
N TRP A 54 1.88 5.12 -22.13
CA TRP A 54 0.68 5.52 -21.41
C TRP A 54 0.13 6.86 -21.90
N VAL A 55 0.45 7.26 -23.14
CA VAL A 55 0.18 8.60 -23.69
C VAL A 55 -1.27 9.05 -23.57
N GLU A 56 -2.22 8.13 -23.75
CA GLU A 56 -3.67 8.40 -23.66
C GLU A 56 -4.14 8.74 -22.22
N PHE A 57 -3.36 8.34 -21.22
CA PHE A 57 -3.65 8.58 -19.80
C PHE A 57 -2.97 9.83 -19.24
N ILE A 58 -2.19 10.53 -20.06
CA ILE A 58 -1.50 11.77 -19.66
C ILE A 58 -2.47 12.94 -19.79
N THR A 59 -2.66 13.70 -18.70
CA THR A 59 -3.49 14.90 -18.67
C THR A 59 -2.91 16.03 -19.52
N ALA A 60 -3.70 17.06 -19.81
CA ALA A 60 -3.21 18.25 -20.51
C ALA A 60 -2.02 18.91 -19.78
N SER A 61 -2.02 18.86 -18.45
CA SER A 61 -0.96 19.39 -17.58
C SER A 61 0.27 18.47 -17.47
N GLY A 62 0.28 17.32 -18.15
CA GLY A 62 1.44 16.41 -18.21
C GLY A 62 1.54 15.40 -17.07
N TYR A 63 0.48 15.21 -16.28
CA TYR A 63 0.42 14.19 -15.22
C TYR A 63 -0.11 12.86 -15.76
N LEU A 64 0.48 11.74 -15.33
CA LEU A 64 -0.06 10.41 -15.61
C LEU A 64 -1.18 10.10 -14.61
N SER A 65 -2.42 10.02 -15.11
CA SER A 65 -3.60 9.84 -14.26
C SER A 65 -3.77 8.39 -13.79
N ALA A 66 -3.68 8.16 -12.48
CA ALA A 66 -3.99 6.87 -11.87
C ALA A 66 -5.45 6.45 -12.17
N ARG A 67 -6.42 7.36 -11.97
CA ARG A 67 -7.85 7.12 -12.23
C ARG A 67 -8.13 6.72 -13.67
N LYS A 68 -7.54 7.39 -14.67
CA LYS A 68 -7.77 7.02 -16.08
C LYS A 68 -7.24 5.63 -16.41
N ILE A 69 -6.05 5.28 -15.90
CA ILE A 69 -5.50 3.92 -16.04
C ILE A 69 -6.43 2.90 -15.39
N ARG A 70 -6.88 3.16 -14.15
CA ARG A 70 -7.77 2.26 -13.41
C ARG A 70 -9.11 2.06 -14.10
N SER A 71 -9.74 3.14 -14.57
CA SER A 71 -11.01 3.08 -15.29
C SER A 71 -10.91 2.29 -16.60
N ARG A 72 -9.83 2.50 -17.36
CA ARG A 72 -9.58 1.72 -18.57
C ARG A 72 -9.34 0.25 -18.23
N PHE A 73 -8.54 -0.02 -17.21
CA PHE A 73 -8.26 -1.38 -16.75
C PHE A 73 -9.52 -2.09 -16.24
N GLN A 74 -10.38 -1.41 -15.48
CA GLN A 74 -11.67 -1.93 -15.02
C GLN A 74 -12.55 -2.39 -16.19
N THR A 75 -12.61 -1.59 -17.26
CA THR A 75 -13.36 -1.95 -18.48
C THR A 75 -12.78 -3.21 -19.14
N LEU A 76 -11.45 -3.29 -19.26
CA LEU A 76 -10.77 -4.44 -19.85
C LEU A 76 -10.98 -5.71 -19.03
N VAL A 77 -10.90 -5.62 -17.71
CA VAL A 77 -11.13 -6.75 -16.81
C VAL A 77 -12.59 -7.18 -16.86
N GLY A 78 -13.56 -6.26 -16.85
CA GLY A 78 -14.98 -6.59 -17.01
C GLY A 78 -15.26 -7.39 -18.29
N GLN A 79 -14.75 -6.91 -19.43
CA GLN A 79 -14.88 -7.63 -20.70
C GLN A 79 -14.17 -8.99 -20.69
N SER A 80 -13.04 -9.10 -19.98
CA SER A 80 -12.27 -10.34 -19.87
C SER A 80 -12.99 -11.37 -19.00
N VAL A 81 -13.62 -10.94 -17.91
CA VAL A 81 -14.42 -11.79 -17.02
C VAL A 81 -15.62 -12.37 -17.75
N GLU A 82 -16.35 -11.55 -18.52
CA GLU A 82 -17.51 -12.00 -19.31
C GLU A 82 -17.15 -13.08 -20.35
N LYS A 83 -15.96 -12.97 -20.96
CA LYS A 83 -15.46 -13.91 -21.97
C LYS A 83 -14.70 -15.10 -21.38
N SER A 84 -14.43 -15.08 -20.07
CA SER A 84 -13.64 -16.10 -19.38
C SER A 84 -14.40 -17.42 -19.26
N GLN A 85 -13.65 -18.53 -19.22
CA GLN A 85 -14.20 -19.84 -18.82
C GLN A 85 -14.71 -19.85 -17.37
N TYR A 86 -14.29 -18.86 -16.56
CA TYR A 86 -14.67 -18.72 -15.15
C TYR A 86 -15.82 -17.72 -14.93
N ARG A 87 -16.49 -17.23 -15.98
CA ARG A 87 -17.54 -16.19 -15.87
C ARG A 87 -18.67 -16.51 -14.89
N GLU A 88 -18.97 -17.80 -14.67
CA GLU A 88 -20.05 -18.22 -13.77
C GLU A 88 -19.65 -18.06 -12.29
N ILE A 89 -18.36 -18.19 -11.99
CA ILE A 89 -17.82 -18.18 -10.62
C ILE A 89 -17.06 -16.88 -10.29
N CYS A 90 -16.61 -16.13 -11.29
CA CYS A 90 -15.85 -14.90 -11.14
C CYS A 90 -16.65 -13.75 -11.71
N LYS A 91 -16.99 -12.76 -10.88
CA LYS A 91 -17.78 -11.59 -11.28
C LYS A 91 -17.06 -10.32 -10.85
N MET A 92 -17.22 -9.25 -11.63
CA MET A 92 -16.79 -7.92 -11.18
C MET A 92 -17.68 -7.44 -10.03
N VAL A 93 -17.08 -6.85 -9.01
CA VAL A 93 -17.83 -6.16 -7.94
C VAL A 93 -18.28 -4.80 -8.49
N PRO A 94 -19.58 -4.47 -8.43
CA PRO A 94 -20.09 -3.17 -8.92
C PRO A 94 -19.81 -2.05 -7.92
N ASP A 95 -20.05 -0.80 -8.36
CA ASP A 95 -20.07 0.41 -7.51
C ASP A 95 -18.78 0.69 -6.71
N THR A 96 -17.64 0.31 -7.28
CA THR A 96 -16.31 0.61 -6.73
C THR A 96 -15.42 1.26 -7.80
N GLY A 97 -14.61 2.24 -7.38
CA GLY A 97 -13.58 2.82 -8.23
C GLY A 97 -12.35 1.93 -8.42
N ASP A 98 -12.24 0.84 -7.67
CA ASP A 98 -11.16 -0.15 -7.79
C ASP A 98 -11.58 -1.34 -8.64
N VAL A 99 -10.60 -2.06 -9.18
CA VAL A 99 -10.86 -3.30 -9.94
C VAL A 99 -10.93 -4.46 -8.96
N LYS A 100 -12.15 -4.88 -8.62
CA LYS A 100 -12.42 -5.98 -7.67
C LYS A 100 -13.19 -7.10 -8.33
N LEU A 101 -12.74 -8.31 -8.09
CA LEU A 101 -13.38 -9.55 -8.51
C LEU A 101 -13.94 -10.26 -7.28
N ARG A 102 -15.14 -10.81 -7.41
CA ARG A 102 -15.74 -11.76 -6.47
C ARG A 102 -15.66 -13.14 -7.10
N ILE A 103 -14.99 -14.06 -6.42
CA ILE A 103 -14.78 -15.44 -6.86
C ILE A 103 -15.54 -16.38 -5.91
N HIS A 104 -16.35 -17.28 -6.47
CA HIS A 104 -17.21 -18.21 -5.74
C HIS A 104 -18.15 -17.56 -4.72
N ASP A 105 -18.50 -16.28 -4.92
CA ASP A 105 -19.25 -15.46 -3.97
C ASP A 105 -18.64 -15.36 -2.56
N GLU A 106 -17.40 -15.80 -2.39
CA GLU A 106 -16.69 -15.90 -1.09
C GLU A 106 -15.43 -15.04 -1.07
N TYR A 107 -14.60 -15.14 -2.10
CA TYR A 107 -13.31 -14.47 -2.16
C TYR A 107 -13.41 -13.14 -2.88
N ILE A 108 -12.82 -12.10 -2.30
CA ILE A 108 -12.64 -10.80 -2.96
C ILE A 108 -11.17 -10.65 -3.36
N VAL A 109 -10.94 -10.38 -4.64
CA VAL A 109 -9.61 -10.14 -5.19
C VAL A 109 -9.59 -8.77 -5.84
N GLN A 110 -8.87 -7.83 -5.24
CA GLN A 110 -8.56 -6.54 -5.86
C GLN A 110 -7.36 -6.68 -6.79
N ILE A 111 -7.39 -6.08 -7.98
CA ILE A 111 -6.25 -6.00 -8.88
C ILE A 111 -5.82 -4.54 -8.98
N THR A 112 -4.63 -4.23 -8.49
CA THR A 112 -4.11 -2.87 -8.38
C THR A 112 -2.96 -2.69 -9.36
N CYS A 113 -3.14 -1.82 -10.36
CA CYS A 113 -2.05 -1.43 -11.24
C CYS A 113 -1.01 -0.61 -10.46
N ALA A 114 0.27 -0.90 -10.67
CA ALA A 114 1.34 -0.26 -9.93
C ALA A 114 2.57 0.10 -10.77
N PHE A 115 3.33 1.09 -10.31
CA PHE A 115 4.70 1.34 -10.73
C PHE A 115 5.65 1.15 -9.55
N ARG A 116 6.77 0.46 -9.78
CA ARG A 116 7.79 0.24 -8.77
C ARG A 116 8.82 1.38 -8.81
N CYS A 117 9.12 1.96 -7.65
CA CYS A 117 10.05 3.07 -7.49
C CYS A 117 11.23 2.66 -6.60
N ASN A 118 12.19 1.95 -7.19
CA ASN A 118 13.38 1.45 -6.48
C ASN A 118 14.46 2.53 -6.32
N GLY A 119 15.23 2.46 -5.23
CA GLY A 119 16.41 3.32 -5.02
C GLY A 119 16.10 4.81 -4.83
N ILE A 120 14.82 5.17 -4.71
CA ILE A 120 14.35 6.52 -4.38
C ILE A 120 13.45 6.45 -3.15
N TRP A 121 13.54 7.46 -2.30
CA TRP A 121 12.75 7.56 -1.07
C TRP A 121 11.77 8.74 -1.16
N PRO A 122 10.50 8.60 -0.72
CA PRO A 122 9.55 9.70 -0.77
C PRO A 122 10.00 10.84 0.16
N ARG A 123 9.71 12.07 -0.27
CA ARG A 123 10.13 13.27 0.47
C ARG A 123 9.32 13.43 1.75
N SER A 124 8.03 13.09 1.73
CA SER A 124 7.16 13.03 2.89
C SER A 124 7.72 12.13 3.99
N ALA A 125 8.30 10.98 3.63
CA ALA A 125 8.94 10.03 4.55
C ALA A 125 10.43 10.31 4.82
N SER A 126 10.98 11.45 4.36
CA SER A 126 12.43 11.74 4.48
C SER A 126 12.90 11.95 5.92
N HIS A 127 11.96 12.27 6.82
CA HIS A 127 12.21 12.43 8.24
C HIS A 127 12.51 11.10 8.96
N TRP A 128 12.28 9.96 8.28
CA TRP A 128 12.61 8.63 8.78
C TRP A 128 14.05 8.21 8.38
N PRO A 129 14.83 7.55 9.26
CA PRO A 129 14.52 7.26 10.67
C PRO A 129 14.64 8.50 11.56
N ARG A 130 13.91 8.50 12.69
CA ARG A 130 13.90 9.62 13.65
C ARG A 130 15.26 9.72 14.36
N SER A 131 15.86 10.91 14.39
CA SER A 131 17.21 11.12 14.93
C SER A 131 17.35 10.84 16.43
N ASN A 132 16.24 10.84 17.17
CA ASN A 132 16.19 10.55 18.61
C ASN A 132 15.98 9.07 18.95
N ILE A 133 15.81 8.20 17.95
CA ILE A 133 15.55 6.77 18.15
C ILE A 133 16.73 5.99 17.56
N PRO A 134 17.46 5.18 18.35
CA PRO A 134 18.62 4.43 17.87
C PRO A 134 18.22 3.17 17.07
N TRP A 135 17.06 3.19 16.41
CA TRP A 135 16.53 2.10 15.60
C TRP A 135 15.79 2.61 14.37
N PRO A 136 15.93 1.93 13.22
CA PRO A 136 16.87 0.83 12.98
C PRO A 136 18.33 1.32 12.96
N ASN A 137 19.28 0.37 13.00
CA ASN A 137 20.68 0.75 12.80
C ASN A 137 20.88 1.34 11.38
N PRO A 138 21.91 2.17 11.15
CA PRO A 138 22.09 2.84 9.85
C PRO A 138 22.21 1.91 8.64
N SER A 139 22.74 0.70 8.82
CA SER A 139 22.85 -0.28 7.73
C SER A 139 21.46 -0.75 7.26
N ILE A 140 20.60 -1.14 8.20
CA ILE A 140 19.23 -1.53 7.93
C ILE A 140 18.43 -0.34 7.37
N ALA A 141 18.63 0.87 7.91
CA ALA A 141 17.96 2.06 7.41
C ALA A 141 18.28 2.31 5.91
N ASN A 142 19.54 2.10 5.51
CA ASN A 142 19.95 2.23 4.11
C ASN A 142 19.35 1.13 3.22
N GLU A 143 19.30 -0.11 3.72
CA GLU A 143 18.66 -1.23 3.03
C GLU A 143 17.17 -0.96 2.79
N VAL A 144 16.44 -0.54 3.83
CA VAL A 144 15.03 -0.16 3.76
C VAL A 144 14.81 0.98 2.75
N LYS A 145 15.69 2.00 2.74
CA LYS A 145 15.61 3.09 1.76
C LYS A 145 15.91 2.64 0.32
N SER A 146 16.76 1.62 0.16
CA SER A 146 17.12 1.08 -1.15
C SER A 146 15.99 0.29 -1.80
N GLU A 147 15.13 -0.36 -1.01
CA GLU A 147 13.89 -1.00 -1.47
C GLU A 147 12.95 0.00 -2.18
N GLY A 148 12.94 1.24 -1.69
CA GLY A 148 12.07 2.28 -2.21
C GLY A 148 10.59 2.03 -1.88
N PHE A 149 9.71 2.28 -2.84
CA PHE A 149 8.25 2.18 -2.64
C PHE A 149 7.52 1.86 -3.94
N ASP A 150 6.24 1.54 -3.85
CA ASP A 150 5.37 1.34 -5.00
C ASP A 150 4.32 2.47 -5.09
N LEU A 151 3.92 2.77 -6.32
CA LEU A 151 2.84 3.70 -6.64
C LEU A 151 1.63 2.92 -7.12
N PHE A 152 0.55 2.91 -6.34
CA PHE A 152 -0.66 2.17 -6.62
C PHE A 152 -1.72 3.07 -7.24
N SER A 153 -2.35 2.58 -8.30
CA SER A 153 -3.60 3.15 -8.79
C SER A 153 -4.76 2.55 -8.01
N LYS A 154 -5.07 3.16 -6.87
CA LYS A 154 -6.22 2.82 -6.02
C LYS A 154 -6.93 4.09 -5.56
N GLU A 155 -8.16 3.97 -5.11
CA GLU A 155 -8.79 5.07 -4.38
C GLU A 155 -8.08 5.32 -3.04
N THR A 156 -8.05 6.59 -2.63
CA THR A 156 -7.39 7.03 -1.39
C THR A 156 -8.43 7.66 -0.47
N ASN A 157 -8.37 7.32 0.82
CA ASN A 157 -9.39 7.68 1.83
C ASN A 157 -9.54 9.20 2.08
N VAL A 158 -8.73 10.05 1.43
CA VAL A 158 -8.91 11.51 1.44
C VAL A 158 -10.31 11.89 0.95
N THR A 159 -10.90 11.08 0.05
CA THR A 159 -12.27 11.28 -0.45
C THR A 159 -13.37 10.84 0.53
N GLN A 160 -13.08 9.95 1.47
CA GLN A 160 -14.09 9.43 2.41
C GLN A 160 -14.24 10.30 3.67
N ASN A 161 -13.15 10.92 4.15
CA ASN A 161 -13.18 11.69 5.41
C ASN A 161 -13.76 13.10 5.29
N HIS A 162 -14.00 13.60 4.07
CA HIS A 162 -14.66 14.90 3.84
C HIS A 162 -15.72 14.82 2.72
N PRO A 163 -16.93 14.31 3.01
CA PRO A 163 -17.97 14.10 2.00
C PRO A 163 -18.44 15.36 1.27
N ASN A 164 -18.14 16.56 1.79
CA ASN A 164 -18.48 17.85 1.17
C ASN A 164 -17.36 18.48 0.32
N LYS A 165 -16.16 17.87 0.25
CA LYS A 165 -15.13 18.30 -0.70
C LYS A 165 -15.25 17.42 -1.94
N GLN A 166 -15.74 17.98 -3.03
CA GLN A 166 -15.52 17.37 -4.34
C GLN A 166 -14.02 17.11 -4.47
N ALA A 167 -13.64 15.85 -4.71
CA ALA A 167 -12.26 15.48 -4.98
C ALA A 167 -11.74 16.43 -6.03
N SER A 168 -10.69 17.19 -5.71
CA SER A 168 -10.06 18.02 -6.72
C SER A 168 -9.63 17.13 -7.89
N SER A 169 -9.69 17.62 -9.13
CA SER A 169 -9.31 16.82 -10.31
C SER A 169 -7.91 16.21 -10.17
N MET A 170 -7.03 16.87 -9.40
CA MET A 170 -5.68 16.41 -9.08
C MET A 170 -5.62 15.23 -8.09
N GLU A 171 -6.49 15.17 -7.09
CA GLU A 171 -6.52 14.04 -6.13
C GLU A 171 -6.88 12.72 -6.80
N GLY A 172 -7.75 12.77 -7.81
CA GLY A 172 -8.09 11.61 -8.62
C GLY A 172 -6.94 11.07 -9.47
N ASP A 173 -6.03 11.94 -9.87
CA ASP A 173 -4.92 11.59 -10.75
C ASP A 173 -3.68 11.13 -9.97
N ALA A 174 -3.68 11.27 -8.65
CA ALA A 174 -2.60 10.87 -7.76
C ALA A 174 -2.52 9.35 -7.57
N TRP A 175 -1.31 8.90 -7.26
CA TRP A 175 -0.95 7.52 -7.02
C TRP A 175 -0.72 7.33 -5.53
N ALA A 176 -1.35 6.32 -4.93
CA ALA A 176 -1.15 6.01 -3.52
C ALA A 176 0.23 5.39 -3.33
N MET A 177 1.01 5.89 -2.37
CA MET A 177 2.31 5.32 -2.05
C MET A 177 2.15 4.08 -1.17
N SER A 178 2.97 3.06 -1.40
CA SER A 178 3.06 1.88 -0.55
C SER A 178 4.50 1.55 -0.26
N LEU A 179 4.86 1.50 1.03
CA LEU A 179 6.20 1.12 1.51
C LEU A 179 6.25 -0.35 1.93
N HIS A 180 5.38 -1.20 1.37
CA HIS A 180 5.21 -2.57 1.85
C HIS A 180 6.49 -3.41 1.84
N HIS A 181 7.35 -3.25 0.82
CA HIS A 181 8.63 -3.99 0.76
C HIS A 181 9.61 -3.47 1.81
N ALA A 182 9.80 -2.15 1.88
CA ALA A 182 10.59 -1.46 2.89
C ALA A 182 10.19 -1.86 4.33
N GLU A 183 8.89 -1.90 4.62
CA GLU A 183 8.34 -2.39 5.90
C GLU A 183 8.73 -3.85 6.21
N ASN A 184 8.68 -4.72 5.20
CA ASN A 184 8.99 -6.13 5.40
C ASN A 184 10.47 -6.34 5.68
N THR A 185 11.34 -5.61 4.99
CA THR A 185 12.79 -5.57 5.27
C THR A 185 13.04 -5.10 6.71
N LEU A 186 12.34 -4.06 7.15
CA LEU A 186 12.46 -3.54 8.51
C LEU A 186 12.04 -4.55 9.60
N LEU A 187 11.10 -5.46 9.29
CA LEU A 187 10.63 -6.51 10.20
C LEU A 187 11.38 -7.86 10.06
N GLN A 188 12.44 -7.92 9.26
CA GLN A 188 13.12 -9.17 8.93
C GLN A 188 13.94 -9.75 10.09
N HIS A 189 14.40 -8.91 11.02
CA HIS A 189 15.31 -9.32 12.09
C HIS A 189 14.60 -9.70 13.39
N GLY A 190 15.17 -10.69 14.10
CA GLY A 190 14.64 -11.20 15.37
C GLY A 190 13.27 -11.86 15.20
N SER A 191 12.46 -11.80 16.24
CA SER A 191 11.12 -12.39 16.26
C SER A 191 10.03 -11.47 15.69
N ARG A 192 10.39 -10.31 15.12
CA ARG A 192 9.45 -9.28 14.63
C ARG A 192 8.40 -9.85 13.66
N ARG A 193 8.84 -10.56 12.61
CA ARG A 193 7.94 -11.21 11.64
C ARG A 193 7.06 -12.31 12.26
N LYS A 194 7.56 -13.02 13.27
CA LYS A 194 6.82 -14.05 14.00
C LYS A 194 5.74 -13.42 14.88
N SER A 195 6.07 -12.34 15.61
CA SER A 195 5.12 -11.52 16.36
C SER A 195 4.02 -10.96 15.44
N PHE A 196 4.38 -10.45 14.26
CA PHE A 196 3.39 -9.99 13.28
C PHE A 196 2.45 -11.11 12.84
N SER A 197 2.99 -12.30 12.55
CA SER A 197 2.18 -13.46 12.13
C SER A 197 1.19 -13.89 13.21
N ILE A 198 1.58 -13.85 14.48
CA ILE A 198 0.69 -14.12 15.62
C ILE A 198 -0.42 -13.06 15.70
N LEU A 199 -0.07 -11.77 15.59
CA LEU A 199 -1.05 -10.68 15.61
C LEU A 199 -2.08 -10.81 14.48
N LYS A 200 -1.66 -11.19 13.27
CA LYS A 200 -2.58 -11.46 12.16
C LYS A 200 -3.56 -12.60 12.48
N CYS A 201 -3.04 -13.71 13.04
CA CYS A 201 -3.86 -14.84 13.44
C CYS A 201 -4.90 -14.46 14.50
N LEU A 202 -4.48 -13.70 15.52
CA LEU A 202 -5.38 -13.19 16.56
C LEU A 202 -6.46 -12.27 15.97
N ARG A 203 -6.09 -11.41 15.02
CA ARG A 203 -7.05 -10.55 14.32
C ARG A 203 -8.06 -11.38 13.55
N ASP A 204 -7.62 -12.31 12.72
CA ASP A 204 -8.50 -13.12 11.86
C ASP A 204 -9.47 -13.96 12.68
N THR A 205 -9.04 -14.39 13.87
CA THR A 205 -9.84 -15.26 14.74
C THR A 205 -10.79 -14.47 15.65
N HIS A 206 -10.41 -13.26 16.07
CA HIS A 206 -11.09 -12.56 17.17
C HIS A 206 -11.45 -11.10 16.91
N LEU A 207 -10.80 -10.43 15.95
CA LEU A 207 -10.97 -9.00 15.67
C LEU A 207 -11.53 -8.72 14.27
N ASP A 208 -11.87 -9.77 13.51
CA ASP A 208 -12.51 -9.68 12.21
C ASP A 208 -14.04 -9.78 12.36
N PHE A 209 -14.66 -8.63 12.61
CA PHE A 209 -16.11 -8.47 12.73
C PHE A 209 -16.61 -7.44 11.70
N PRO A 210 -17.91 -7.42 11.35
CA PRO A 210 -18.44 -6.47 10.39
C PRO A 210 -18.06 -5.03 10.74
N GLN A 211 -17.46 -4.32 9.78
CA GLN A 211 -16.95 -2.94 9.94
C GLN A 211 -15.79 -2.80 10.95
N SER A 212 -15.04 -3.88 11.22
CA SER A 212 -13.84 -3.79 12.04
C SER A 212 -12.85 -2.80 11.44
N PRO A 213 -12.40 -1.80 12.20
CA PRO A 213 -11.40 -0.86 11.71
C PRO A 213 -10.00 -1.48 11.71
N ILE A 214 -9.81 -2.66 12.30
CA ILE A 214 -8.48 -3.24 12.55
C ILE A 214 -8.03 -4.06 11.34
N THR A 215 -7.13 -3.50 10.54
CA THR A 215 -6.52 -4.16 9.39
C THR A 215 -5.15 -4.75 9.73
N ASN A 216 -4.68 -5.70 8.91
CA ASN A 216 -3.29 -6.19 8.97
C ASN A 216 -2.28 -5.05 8.86
N TYR A 217 -2.62 -4.00 8.10
CA TYR A 217 -1.77 -2.82 7.96
C TYR A 217 -1.64 -2.07 9.28
N ILE A 218 -2.75 -1.82 9.98
CA ILE A 218 -2.73 -1.17 11.31
C ILE A 218 -1.90 -1.99 12.30
N LEU A 219 -2.06 -3.33 12.33
CA LEU A 219 -1.25 -4.19 13.19
C LEU A 219 0.25 -4.09 12.87
N LYS A 220 0.60 -3.99 11.58
CA LYS A 220 1.99 -3.84 11.16
C LYS A 220 2.55 -2.49 11.62
N THR A 221 1.80 -1.41 11.43
CA THR A 221 2.15 -0.06 11.89
C THR A 221 2.39 -0.02 13.40
N LEU A 222 1.49 -0.61 14.20
CA LEU A 222 1.66 -0.68 15.65
C LEU A 222 2.87 -1.50 16.06
N LEU A 223 3.17 -2.59 15.36
CA LEU A 223 4.38 -3.38 15.60
C LEU A 223 5.65 -2.60 15.27
N LEU A 224 5.64 -1.76 14.22
CA LEU A 224 6.76 -0.88 13.89
C LEU A 224 6.99 0.17 14.99
N PHE A 225 5.94 0.75 15.56
CA PHE A 225 6.06 1.63 16.74
C PHE A 225 6.58 0.88 17.97
N GLU A 226 6.16 -0.38 18.17
CA GLU A 226 6.71 -1.22 19.24
C GLU A 226 8.21 -1.49 19.05
N CYS A 227 8.68 -1.58 17.81
CA CYS A 227 10.12 -1.67 17.50
C CYS A 227 10.89 -0.39 17.83
N GLU A 228 10.31 0.78 17.60
CA GLU A 228 10.91 2.06 18.03
C GLU A 228 11.06 2.14 19.56
N LYS A 229 10.04 1.63 20.29
CA LYS A 229 10.04 1.60 21.76
C LYS A 229 11.03 0.58 22.33
N HIS A 230 11.11 -0.60 21.73
CA HIS A 230 11.97 -1.71 22.13
C HIS A 230 13.05 -1.92 21.08
N TYR A 231 13.98 -0.98 20.98
CA TYR A 231 14.95 -0.97 19.89
C TYR A 231 16.06 -2.03 20.01
N ASN A 232 16.27 -2.64 21.17
CA ASN A 232 17.39 -3.56 21.35
C ASN A 232 17.07 -4.94 20.76
N GLU A 233 18.02 -5.53 20.03
CA GLU A 233 17.82 -6.83 19.38
C GLU A 233 17.48 -7.97 20.38
N TYR A 234 18.03 -7.92 21.61
CA TYR A 234 17.73 -8.94 22.62
C TYR A 234 16.25 -8.93 23.06
N GLU A 235 15.54 -7.80 22.92
CA GLU A 235 14.11 -7.67 23.25
C GLU A 235 13.21 -8.33 22.20
N TRP A 236 13.79 -8.68 21.04
CA TRP A 236 13.17 -9.39 19.93
C TRP A 236 13.67 -10.83 19.81
N GLU A 237 14.26 -11.39 20.86
CA GLU A 237 14.51 -12.83 20.94
C GLU A 237 13.21 -13.61 21.18
N GLU A 238 13.17 -14.89 20.78
CA GLU A 238 11.94 -15.69 20.80
C GLU A 238 11.26 -15.77 22.17
N ARG A 239 12.05 -15.74 23.26
CA ARG A 239 11.52 -15.78 24.64
C ARG A 239 10.64 -14.58 25.00
N PHE A 240 10.79 -13.45 24.30
CA PHE A 240 10.04 -12.21 24.57
C PHE A 240 8.88 -11.97 23.60
N ILE A 241 8.57 -12.92 22.70
CA ILE A 241 7.47 -12.77 21.73
C ILE A 241 6.14 -12.44 22.44
N GLY A 242 5.86 -13.10 23.56
CA GLY A 242 4.64 -12.86 24.34
C GLY A 242 4.53 -11.40 24.77
N ASP A 243 5.60 -10.83 25.32
CA ASP A 243 5.66 -9.44 25.75
C ASP A 243 5.45 -8.47 24.58
N ARG A 244 6.06 -8.75 23.41
CA ARG A 244 5.88 -7.92 22.21
C ARG A 244 4.44 -7.95 21.70
N VAL A 245 3.83 -9.14 21.63
CA VAL A 245 2.43 -9.30 21.17
C VAL A 245 1.45 -8.61 22.12
N ILE A 246 1.66 -8.73 23.44
CA ILE A 246 0.86 -8.02 24.46
C ILE A 246 1.06 -6.50 24.35
N GLY A 247 2.30 -6.04 24.23
CA GLY A 247 2.63 -4.62 24.06
C GLY A 247 1.90 -4.00 22.88
N THR A 248 1.97 -4.62 21.69
CA THR A 248 1.25 -4.16 20.51
C THR A 248 -0.28 -4.20 20.70
N SER A 249 -0.81 -5.22 21.38
CA SER A 249 -2.25 -5.33 21.64
C SER A 249 -2.77 -4.24 22.57
N PHE A 250 -1.96 -3.82 23.54
CA PHE A 250 -2.30 -2.70 24.42
C PHE A 250 -2.39 -1.38 23.65
N PHE A 251 -1.52 -1.18 22.64
CA PHE A 251 -1.60 -0.01 21.75
C PHE A 251 -2.89 0.05 20.93
N ILE A 252 -3.46 -1.10 20.54
CA ILE A 252 -4.76 -1.16 19.85
C ILE A 252 -5.86 -0.59 20.76
N SER A 253 -5.91 -1.03 22.03
CA SER A 253 -6.88 -0.55 23.01
C SER A 253 -6.77 0.95 23.29
N LEU A 254 -5.56 1.51 23.21
CA LEU A 254 -5.31 2.93 23.48
C LEU A 254 -5.61 3.83 22.25
N ASN A 255 -5.25 3.39 21.03
CA ASN A 255 -5.36 4.22 19.82
C ASN A 255 -6.69 4.11 19.07
N LEU A 256 -7.53 3.11 19.37
CA LEU A 256 -8.93 3.11 18.93
C LEU A 256 -9.70 4.36 19.45
N CYS A 257 -9.16 5.07 20.44
CA CYS A 257 -9.72 6.32 20.95
C CYS A 257 -9.21 7.60 20.28
N THR A 258 -8.11 7.59 19.52
CA THR A 258 -7.44 8.84 19.05
C THR A 258 -6.95 8.86 17.60
N GLY A 259 -7.02 7.76 16.86
CA GLY A 259 -6.51 7.66 15.48
C GLY A 259 -5.08 7.11 15.40
N CYS A 260 -4.75 6.40 14.31
CA CYS A 260 -3.42 5.81 14.08
C CYS A 260 -2.71 6.53 12.93
N ASP A 261 -1.57 7.16 13.23
CA ASP A 261 -0.69 7.74 12.21
C ASP A 261 0.18 6.67 11.54
N SER A 262 0.57 6.91 10.29
CA SER A 262 1.53 6.08 9.54
C SER A 262 2.92 6.11 10.20
N SER A 263 3.64 4.98 10.18
CA SER A 263 5.03 4.89 10.68
C SER A 263 6.06 5.60 9.78
N PHE A 264 5.70 5.89 8.53
CA PHE A 264 6.48 6.66 7.56
C PHE A 264 5.75 7.94 7.16
#